data_AF-A0A537WPT4-F1
#
_entry.id   AF-A0A537WPT4-F1
#
_cell.length_a   1.000
_cell.length_b   1.000
_cell.length_c   1.000
_cell.angle_alpha   90.00
_cell.angle_beta   90.00
_cell.angle_gamma   90.00
#
_symmetry.space_group_name_H-M   'P 1'
#
loop_
_entity.id
_entity.type
_entity.pdbx_description
1 polymer ?
#
loop_
_entity_poly.entity_id
_entity_poly.type
_entity_poly.pdbx_seq_one_letter_code
_entity_poly.pdbx_strand_id
1 'polypeptide(L)' 'MSAIDSSSVALETPASPRVLPDSAPAGNGEIRVQGKFFFAGNTKHFVKGVTYGPFGPGSHGAQFPEVETVAH' A
#
# COMPACT_ATOMS: atom_id res chain seq x y z
N MET A 1 -34.82 -46.85 3.65
CA MET A 1 -35.28 -45.59 4.27
C MET A 1 -34.08 -44.68 4.49
N SER A 2 -34.18 -43.46 3.95
CA SER A 2 -33.48 -42.19 4.20
C SER A 2 -31.95 -42.06 4.07
N ALA A 3 -31.60 -41.03 3.31
CA ALA A 3 -30.30 -40.52 2.90
C ALA A 3 -29.46 -39.95 4.05
N ILE A 4 -28.13 -40.01 3.87
CA ILE A 4 -27.18 -39.18 4.61
C ILE A 4 -27.34 -37.72 4.13
N ASP A 5 -27.66 -36.85 5.07
CA ASP A 5 -27.87 -35.42 4.90
C ASP A 5 -26.53 -34.74 4.58
N SER A 6 -26.50 -34.02 3.44
CA SER A 6 -25.36 -33.21 3.01
C SER A 6 -25.18 -32.04 3.96
N SER A 7 -24.29 -32.18 4.94
CA SER A 7 -23.86 -31.07 5.79
C SER A 7 -23.19 -30.00 4.92
N SER A 8 -23.95 -28.93 4.66
CA SER A 8 -23.51 -27.72 3.99
C SER A 8 -22.36 -27.07 4.77
N VAL A 9 -21.16 -27.09 4.20
CA VAL A 9 -20.05 -26.28 4.71
C VAL A 9 -20.34 -24.84 4.30
N ALA A 10 -20.81 -24.05 5.27
CA ALA A 10 -20.89 -22.61 5.11
C ALA A 10 -19.49 -22.09 4.80
N LEU A 11 -19.30 -21.58 3.58
CA LEU A 11 -18.11 -20.84 3.22
C LEU A 11 -18.10 -19.57 4.07
N GLU A 12 -17.38 -19.59 5.20
CA GLU A 12 -17.02 -18.36 5.89
C GLU A 12 -16.27 -17.49 4.90
N THR A 13 -16.97 -16.46 4.42
CA THR A 13 -16.40 -15.44 3.55
C THR A 13 -15.33 -14.73 4.38
N PRO A 14 -14.04 -14.74 3.98
CA PRO A 14 -13.02 -14.06 4.75
C PRO A 14 -13.44 -12.59 4.89
N ALA A 15 -13.50 -12.13 6.14
CA ALA A 15 -13.87 -10.76 6.45
C ALA A 15 -12.99 -9.81 5.63
N SER A 16 -13.61 -9.06 4.73
CA SER A 16 -12.96 -7.98 3.99
C SER A 16 -12.20 -7.09 4.98
N PRO A 17 -10.96 -6.69 4.68
CA PRO A 17 -10.19 -5.86 5.60
C PRO A 17 -11.01 -4.62 5.92
N ARG A 18 -11.34 -4.46 7.20
CA ARG A 18 -12.14 -3.33 7.70
C ARG A 18 -11.37 -2.05 7.36
N VAL A 19 -11.80 -1.36 6.31
CA VAL A 19 -11.25 -0.06 5.95
C VAL A 19 -11.71 0.89 7.04
N LEU A 20 -10.81 1.20 7.97
CA LEU A 20 -11.06 2.26 8.95
C LEU A 20 -11.28 3.56 8.18
N PRO A 21 -12.24 4.41 8.60
CA PRO A 21 -12.45 5.70 7.96
C PRO A 21 -11.14 6.47 7.97
N ASP A 22 -10.85 7.10 6.84
CA ASP A 22 -9.69 7.96 6.62
C ASP A 22 -9.72 9.07 7.68
N SER A 23 -9.00 8.84 8.78
CA SER A 23 -8.86 9.84 9.83
C SER A 23 -7.99 10.94 9.25
N ALA A 24 -8.61 12.08 8.96
CA ALA A 24 -7.95 13.31 8.52
C ALA A 24 -6.62 13.51 9.27
N PRO A 25 -5.57 14.04 8.61
CA PRO A 25 -4.21 13.93 9.11
C PRO A 25 -4.09 14.63 10.47
N ALA A 26 -4.03 13.83 11.54
CA ALA A 26 -3.45 14.28 12.79
C ALA A 26 -2.04 14.76 12.44
N GLY A 27 -1.76 16.04 12.73
CA GLY A 27 -0.72 16.84 12.09
C GLY A 27 0.63 16.16 11.96
N ASN A 28 1.38 16.63 10.95
CA ASN A 28 2.70 16.26 10.41
C ASN A 28 3.77 15.76 11.39
N GLY A 29 3.45 14.79 12.23
CA GLY A 29 4.40 14.14 13.13
C GLY A 29 5.42 13.40 12.30
N GLU A 30 6.68 13.51 12.70
CA GLU A 30 7.76 12.75 12.09
C GLU A 30 7.43 11.25 12.13
N ILE A 31 7.57 10.58 10.99
CA ILE A 31 7.38 9.13 10.92
C ILE A 31 8.46 8.43 11.73
N ARG A 32 8.06 7.67 12.74
CA ARG A 32 8.94 6.85 13.57
C ARG A 32 8.69 5.37 13.34
N VAL A 33 9.75 4.58 13.48
CA VAL A 33 9.66 3.11 13.45
C VAL A 33 9.35 2.60 14.85
N GLN A 34 8.33 1.73 14.97
CA GLN A 34 8.05 0.95 16.17
C GLN A 34 7.98 -0.53 15.79
N GLY A 35 9.07 -1.25 16.03
CA GLY A 35 9.24 -2.63 15.55
C GLY A 35 9.20 -2.69 14.03
N LYS A 36 8.16 -3.34 13.46
CA LYS A 36 7.96 -3.51 12.01
C LYS A 36 6.95 -2.54 11.39
N PHE A 37 6.47 -1.56 12.15
CA PHE A 37 5.42 -0.65 11.72
C PHE A 37 5.87 0.81 11.80
N PHE A 38 5.26 1.65 10.96
CA PHE A 38 5.50 3.09 10.93
C PHE A 38 4.38 3.82 11.65
N PHE A 39 4.74 4.83 12.43
CA PHE A 39 3.79 5.63 13.20
C PHE A 39 4.06 7.14 13.05
N ALA A 40 2.97 7.91 12.95
CA ALA A 40 2.95 9.34 13.23
C ALA A 40 2.17 9.53 14.55
N GLY A 41 2.86 9.83 15.64
CA GLY A 41 2.26 9.80 16.98
C GLY A 41 1.74 8.40 17.33
N ASN A 42 0.43 8.28 17.57
CA ASN A 42 -0.25 7.01 17.88
C ASN A 42 -0.92 6.37 16.66
N THR A 43 -0.82 7.00 15.48
CA THR A 43 -1.44 6.50 14.25
C THR A 43 -0.48 5.59 13.51
N LYS A 44 -0.91 4.34 13.28
CA LYS A 44 -0.16 3.35 12.50
C LYS A 44 -0.40 3.56 11.01
N HIS A 45 0.68 3.60 10.22
CA HIS A 45 0.62 3.70 8.77
C HIS A 45 1.01 2.38 8.08
N PHE A 46 0.26 2.04 7.03
CA PHE A 46 0.58 0.95 6.12
C PHE A 46 1.21 1.52 4.86
N VAL A 47 2.47 1.18 4.60
CA VAL A 47 3.19 1.63 3.41
C VAL A 47 2.73 0.81 2.21
N LYS A 48 2.29 1.49 1.16
CA LYS A 48 2.04 0.90 -0.16
C LYS A 48 3.07 1.50 -1.11
N GLY A 49 3.96 0.66 -1.64
CA GLY A 49 4.99 1.06 -2.57
C GLY A 49 4.79 0.41 -3.93
N VAL A 50 5.09 1.15 -4.99
CA VAL A 50 5.35 0.60 -6.32
C VAL A 50 6.83 0.77 -6.60
N THR A 51 7.43 -0.21 -7.27
CA THR A 51 8.80 -0.06 -7.80
C THR A 51 8.68 0.40 -9.25
N TYR A 52 9.33 1.51 -9.58
CA TYR A 52 9.55 1.88 -10.98
C TYR A 52 10.99 1.52 -11.37
N GLY A 53 11.16 1.09 -12.61
CA GLY A 53 12.49 0.91 -13.20
C GLY A 53 13.14 2.25 -13.54
N PRO A 54 14.43 2.28 -13.92
CA PRO A 54 15.09 3.51 -14.34
C PRO A 54 14.35 4.16 -15.52
N PHE A 55 14.58 5.46 -15.72
CA PHE A 55 14.09 6.15 -16.92
C PHE A 55 14.61 5.45 -18.18
N GLY A 56 13.81 5.48 -19.25
CA GLY A 56 14.32 5.12 -20.57
C GLY A 56 15.50 6.02 -20.95
N PRO A 57 16.43 5.54 -21.80
CA PRO A 57 17.54 6.36 -22.26
C PRO A 57 17.01 7.58 -23.02
N GLY A 58 17.51 8.77 -22.66
CA GLY A 58 17.29 10.00 -23.40
C GLY A 58 18.09 10.04 -24.71
N SER A 59 17.96 11.14 -25.46
CA SER A 59 18.71 11.33 -26.72
C SER A 59 20.24 11.28 -26.54
N HIS A 60 20.70 11.61 -25.33
CA HIS A 60 22.10 11.57 -24.90
C HIS A 60 22.57 10.17 -24.46
N GLY A 61 21.72 9.14 -24.55
CA GLY A 61 22.02 7.76 -24.16
C GLY A 61 22.04 7.49 -22.65
N ALA A 62 21.79 8.50 -21.82
CA ALA A 62 21.73 8.37 -20.36
C ALA A 62 20.29 8.12 -19.87
N GLN A 63 20.13 7.41 -18.74
CA GLN A 63 18.84 7.14 -18.09
C GLN A 63 18.37 8.30 -17.19
N PHE A 64 18.40 9.51 -17.75
CA PHE A 64 17.86 10.71 -17.11
C PHE A 64 17.04 11.51 -18.12
N PRO A 65 16.04 12.26 -17.66
CA PRO A 65 15.31 13.19 -18.52
C PRO A 65 16.23 14.26 -19.12
N GLU A 66 15.77 14.91 -20.18
CA GLU A 66 16.51 16.01 -20.80
C GLU A 66 16.68 17.19 -19.85
N VAL A 67 17.80 17.92 -19.95
CA VAL A 67 18.06 19.07 -19.07
C VAL A 67 16.92 20.09 -19.14
N GLU A 68 16.40 20.32 -20.35
CA GLU A 68 15.24 21.19 -20.60
C GLU A 68 13.98 20.73 -19.85
N THR A 69 13.82 19.43 -19.59
CA THR A 69 12.67 18.89 -18.85
C THR A 69 12.76 19.19 -17.34
N VAL A 70 13.97 19.33 -16.79
CA VAL A 70 14.18 19.44 -15.33
C VAL A 70 14.49 20.88 -14.88
N ALA A 71 15.02 21.74 -15.75
CA ALA A 71 15.57 23.06 -15.39
C ALA A 71 14.52 24.17 -15.12
N HIS A 72 13.31 23.82 -14.67
CA HIS A 72 12.24 24.77 -14.34
C HIS A 72 12.27 25.27 -12.89
#